data_AF-A0A6H2GTU2-F1
#
_entry.id   AF-A0A6H2GTU2-F1
#
_cell.length_a   1.000
_cell.length_b   1.000
_cell.length_c   1.000
_cell.angle_alpha   90.00
_cell.angle_beta   90.00
_cell.angle_gamma   90.00
#
_symmetry.space_group_name_H-M   'P 1'
#
loop_
_entity.id
_entity.type
_entity.pdbx_description
1 polymer ?
#
loop_
_entity_poly.entity_id
_entity_poly.type
_entity_poly.pdbx_seq_one_letter_code
_entity_poly.pdbx_strand_id
1 'polypeptide(L)'
;MIDRMKRMDEKKLTKAMLAANIFFIAGCFLIAYLGGNHDYIDFGTGVWLFLLFFLPAFAVMILMYIRGDAQTRRAYLIRIVLAVVVFGGLNLYRYYMN
;
A
#
# COMPACT_ATOMS: atom_id res chain seq x y z
N MET A 1 30.11 5.19 13.77
CA MET A 1 29.55 6.11 12.74
C MET A 1 28.59 5.40 11.80
N ILE A 2 28.94 4.17 11.34
CA ILE A 2 28.10 3.29 10.52
C ILE A 2 26.73 2.99 11.17
N ASP A 3 26.69 2.67 12.47
CA ASP A 3 25.42 2.39 13.18
C ASP A 3 24.50 3.61 13.36
N ARG A 4 25.04 4.83 13.31
CA ARG A 4 24.20 6.04 13.34
C ARG A 4 23.60 6.29 11.96
N MET A 5 24.35 6.05 10.88
CA MET A 5 23.85 6.16 9.51
C MET A 5 22.74 5.12 9.25
N LYS A 6 22.93 3.86 9.67
CA LYS A 6 21.92 2.80 9.52
C LYS A 6 20.60 3.12 10.25
N ARG A 7 20.69 3.61 11.50
CA ARG A 7 19.51 4.01 12.29
C ARG A 7 18.80 5.25 11.75
N MET A 8 19.53 6.19 11.15
CA MET A 8 18.95 7.39 10.55
C MET A 8 18.15 7.05 9.27
N ASP A 9 18.62 6.08 8.49
CA ASP A 9 17.92 5.55 7.32
C ASP A 9 16.65 4.76 7.67
N GLU A 10 16.66 3.95 8.74
CA GLU A 10 15.47 3.24 9.22
C GLU A 10 14.36 4.20 9.67
N LYS A 11 14.71 5.26 10.40
CA LYS A 11 13.74 6.29 10.80
C LYS A 11 13.14 7.00 9.58
N LYS A 12 13.97 7.31 8.58
CA LYS A 12 13.50 7.90 7.31
C LYS A 12 12.56 6.96 6.54
N LEU A 13 12.91 5.67 6.42
CA LEU A 13 12.04 4.68 5.78
C LEU A 13 10.71 4.52 6.53
N THR A 14 10.75 4.49 7.85
CA THR A 14 9.54 4.37 8.68
C THR A 14 8.62 5.58 8.50
N LYS A 15 9.20 6.79 8.45
CA LYS A 15 8.46 8.02 8.17
C LYS A 15 7.88 8.03 6.75
N ALA A 16 8.64 7.55 5.77
CA ALA A 16 8.18 7.39 4.39
C ALA A 16 7.02 6.38 4.31
N MET A 17 7.08 5.28 5.06
CA MET A 17 6.02 4.27 5.13
C MET A 17 4.73 4.85 5.73
N LEU A 18 4.86 5.62 6.81
CA LEU A 18 3.72 6.30 7.42
C LEU A 18 3.08 7.28 6.43
N ALA A 19 3.89 8.10 5.75
CA ALA A 19 3.41 9.07 4.76
C ALA A 19 2.72 8.36 3.57
N ALA A 20 3.31 7.27 3.07
CA ALA A 20 2.74 6.51 1.97
C ALA A 20 1.43 5.80 2.37
N ASN A 21 1.32 5.31 3.61
CA ASN A 21 0.07 4.74 4.12
C ASN A 21 -1.03 5.80 4.27
N ILE A 22 -0.70 7.00 4.77
CA ILE A 22 -1.67 8.10 4.87
C ILE A 22 -2.16 8.50 3.48
N PHE A 23 -1.23 8.63 2.52
CA PHE A 23 -1.55 8.91 1.13
C PHE A 23 -2.46 7.83 0.53
N PHE A 24 -2.16 6.55 0.80
CA PHE A 24 -2.97 5.43 0.35
C PHE A 24 -4.39 5.46 0.93
N ILE A 25 -4.53 5.65 2.24
CA ILE A 25 -5.82 5.73 2.92
C ILE A 25 -6.66 6.89 2.37
N ALA A 26 -6.05 8.07 2.19
CA ALA A 26 -6.71 9.23 1.61
C ALA A 26 -7.20 8.93 0.18
N GLY A 27 -6.38 8.24 -0.62
CA GLY A 27 -6.75 7.76 -1.95
C GLY A 27 -7.95 6.81 -1.94
N CYS A 28 -7.98 5.85 -1.00
CA CYS A 28 -9.13 4.96 -0.84
C CYS A 28 -10.42 5.71 -0.49
N PHE A 29 -10.35 6.71 0.40
CA PHE A 29 -11.51 7.55 0.69
C PHE A 29 -11.97 8.36 -0.53
N LEU A 30 -11.04 8.90 -1.31
CA LEU A 30 -11.35 9.62 -2.55
C LEU A 30 -12.05 8.70 -3.55
N ILE A 31 -11.54 7.49 -3.78
CA ILE A 31 -12.14 6.52 -4.70
C ILE A 31 -13.52 6.07 -4.20
N ALA A 32 -13.68 5.83 -2.91
CA ALA A 32 -14.97 5.47 -2.33
C ALA A 32 -16.00 6.60 -2.44
N TYR A 33 -15.57 7.86 -2.32
CA TYR A 33 -16.42 9.03 -2.53
C TYR A 33 -16.82 9.18 -3.99
N LEU A 34 -15.87 9.05 -4.92
CA LEU A 34 -16.11 9.25 -6.36
C LEU A 34 -16.89 8.10 -7.01
N GLY A 35 -16.56 6.85 -6.66
CA GLY A 35 -17.18 5.64 -7.23
C GLY A 35 -18.30 5.05 -6.37
N GLY A 36 -18.69 5.73 -5.30
CA GLY A 36 -19.86 5.38 -4.49
C GLY A 36 -21.14 5.92 -5.12
N ASN A 37 -22.00 6.53 -4.30
CA ASN A 37 -23.34 7.00 -4.71
C ASN A 37 -23.38 8.09 -5.79
N HIS A 38 -22.22 8.58 -6.22
CA HIS A 38 -22.14 9.68 -7.18
C HIS A 38 -21.75 9.26 -8.60
N ASP A 39 -21.28 8.01 -8.82
CA ASP A 39 -20.86 7.48 -10.13
C ASP A 39 -19.99 8.45 -10.96
N TYR A 40 -19.12 9.23 -10.29
CA TYR A 40 -18.24 10.19 -10.97
C TYR A 40 -17.12 9.50 -11.75
N ILE A 41 -16.80 8.25 -11.41
CA ILE A 41 -15.74 7.47 -12.03
C ILE A 41 -16.24 6.08 -12.38
N ASP A 42 -15.84 5.60 -13.54
CA ASP A 42 -16.07 4.21 -13.92
C ASP A 42 -15.15 3.27 -13.11
N PHE A 43 -15.48 1.97 -13.12
CA PHE A 43 -14.69 0.96 -12.42
C PHE A 43 -13.22 0.96 -12.85
N GLY A 44 -12.96 1.14 -14.15
CA GLY A 44 -11.61 1.19 -14.70
C GLY A 44 -10.77 2.34 -14.13
N THR A 45 -11.34 3.55 -14.08
CA THR A 45 -10.71 4.74 -13.48
C THR A 45 -10.49 4.54 -11.98
N GLY A 46 -11.43 3.89 -11.28
CA GLY A 46 -11.26 3.50 -9.87
C GLY A 46 -10.04 2.60 -9.64
N VAL A 47 -9.82 1.62 -10.51
CA VAL A 47 -8.64 0.73 -10.43
C VAL A 47 -7.34 1.49 -10.70
N TRP A 48 -7.32 2.38 -11.69
CA TRP A 48 -6.12 3.18 -11.99
C TRP A 48 -5.77 4.15 -10.86
N LEU A 49 -6.77 4.84 -10.31
CA LEU A 49 -6.57 5.68 -9.12
C LEU A 49 -6.07 4.84 -7.95
N PHE A 50 -6.65 3.67 -7.72
CA PHE A 50 -6.21 2.80 -6.64
C PHE A 50 -4.73 2.41 -6.79
N LEU A 51 -4.30 2.00 -8.00
CA LEU A 51 -2.90 1.67 -8.27
C LEU A 51 -1.95 2.85 -8.03
N LEU A 52 -2.36 4.07 -8.40
CA LEU A 52 -1.60 5.29 -8.14
C LEU A 52 -1.34 5.50 -6.65
N PHE A 53 -2.34 5.25 -5.80
CA PHE A 53 -2.20 5.40 -4.35
C PHE A 53 -1.51 4.20 -3.69
N PHE A 54 -1.69 2.99 -4.23
CA PHE A 54 -1.15 1.74 -3.68
C PHE A 54 0.34 1.55 -3.95
N LEU A 55 0.80 1.83 -5.18
CA LEU A 55 2.17 1.55 -5.61
C LEU A 55 3.25 2.23 -4.74
N PRO A 56 3.11 3.50 -4.31
CA PRO A 56 4.08 4.12 -3.42
C PRO A 56 4.19 3.42 -2.07
N ALA A 57 3.07 3.05 -1.45
CA ALA A 57 3.05 2.31 -0.18
C ALA A 57 3.66 0.92 -0.33
N PHE A 58 3.36 0.24 -1.44
CA PHE A 58 3.92 -1.06 -1.76
C PHE A 58 5.44 -1.01 -1.98
N ALA A 59 5.93 -0.02 -2.73
CA ALA A 59 7.35 0.18 -2.98
C ALA A 59 8.14 0.42 -1.68
N VAL A 60 7.63 1.27 -0.78
CA VAL A 60 8.27 1.49 0.52
C VAL A 60 8.25 0.22 1.37
N MET A 61 7.16 -0.55 1.32
CA MET A 61 7.04 -1.82 2.05
C MET A 61 8.07 -2.86 1.56
N ILE A 62 8.30 -2.95 0.24
CA ILE A 62 9.35 -3.79 -0.34
C ILE A 62 10.74 -3.33 0.11
N LEU A 63 11.01 -2.02 0.11
CA LEU A 63 12.30 -1.50 0.58
C LEU A 63 12.54 -1.81 2.06
N MET A 64 11.50 -1.74 2.90
CA MET A 64 11.58 -2.17 4.30
C MET A 64 11.80 -3.67 4.43
N TYR A 65 11.20 -4.48 3.55
CA TYR A 65 11.43 -5.93 3.51
C TYR A 65 12.89 -6.26 3.17
N ILE A 66 13.44 -5.70 2.08
CA ILE A 66 14.82 -5.97 1.65
C ILE A 66 15.82 -5.59 2.76
N ARG A 67 15.60 -4.44 3.40
CA ARG A 67 16.50 -3.88 4.43
C ARG A 67 16.29 -4.44 5.84
N GLY A 68 15.14 -5.04 6.14
CA GLY A 68 14.81 -5.50 7.48
C GLY A 68 15.61 -6.73 7.92
N ASP A 69 15.79 -6.89 9.23
CA ASP A 69 16.31 -8.14 9.81
C ASP A 69 15.30 -9.29 9.66
N ALA A 70 15.71 -10.53 9.94
CA ALA A 70 14.90 -11.73 9.67
C ALA A 70 13.48 -11.70 10.29
N GLN A 71 13.33 -11.14 11.49
CA GLN A 71 12.03 -11.00 12.16
C GLN A 71 11.17 -9.91 11.50
N THR A 72 11.78 -8.77 11.15
CA THR A 72 11.12 -7.64 10.49
C THR A 72 10.71 -8.00 9.05
N ARG A 73 11.54 -8.78 8.35
CA ARG A 73 11.24 -9.37 7.03
C ARG A 73 9.98 -10.22 7.06
N ARG A 74 9.82 -11.10 8.04
CA ARG A 74 8.60 -11.92 8.17
C ARG A 74 7.35 -11.06 8.37
N ALA A 75 7.43 -10.03 9.21
CA ALA A 75 6.32 -9.11 9.44
C ALA A 75 5.94 -8.35 8.15
N TYR A 76 6.92 -7.84 7.40
CA TYR A 76 6.64 -7.17 6.12
C TYR A 76 6.14 -8.14 5.05
N LEU A 77 6.64 -9.37 5.01
CA LEU A 77 6.16 -10.39 4.08
C LEU A 77 4.68 -10.74 4.34
N ILE A 78 4.30 -10.91 5.60
CA ILE A 78 2.89 -11.13 5.97
C ILE A 78 2.02 -9.93 5.54
N ARG A 79 2.50 -8.70 5.73
CA ARG A 79 1.77 -7.48 5.30
C ARG A 79 1.64 -7.38 3.78
N ILE A 80 2.69 -7.71 3.03
CA ILE A 80 2.69 -7.77 1.57
C ILE A 80 1.69 -8.83 1.08
N VAL A 81 1.74 -10.04 1.65
CA VAL A 81 0.82 -11.13 1.29
C VAL A 81 -0.62 -10.75 1.61
N LEU A 82 -0.89 -10.19 2.79
CA LEU A 82 -2.21 -9.71 3.16
C LEU A 82 -2.71 -8.64 2.19
N ALA A 83 -1.87 -7.66 1.83
CA ALA A 83 -2.25 -6.65 0.87
C ALA A 83 -2.62 -7.29 -0.49
N VAL A 84 -1.75 -8.14 -1.03
CA VAL A 84 -2.00 -8.79 -2.33
C VAL A 84 -3.24 -9.70 -2.29
N VAL A 85 -3.40 -10.50 -1.25
CA VAL A 85 -4.53 -11.45 -1.12
C VAL A 85 -5.85 -10.71 -0.89
N VAL A 86 -5.88 -9.71 -0.01
CA VAL A 86 -7.10 -8.94 0.24
C VAL A 86 -7.49 -8.15 -1.00
N PHE A 87 -6.54 -7.46 -1.65
CA PHE A 87 -6.87 -6.64 -2.83
C PHE A 87 -7.14 -7.47 -4.08
N GLY A 88 -6.31 -8.47 -4.36
CA GLY A 88 -6.51 -9.39 -5.47
C GLY A 88 -7.80 -10.18 -5.30
N GLY A 89 -8.04 -10.72 -4.10
CA GLY A 89 -9.24 -11.48 -3.76
C GLY A 89 -10.51 -10.65 -3.82
N LEU A 90 -10.52 -9.42 -3.28
CA LEU A 90 -11.69 -8.55 -3.33
C LEU A 90 -12.04 -8.10 -4.76
N ASN A 91 -11.03 -7.78 -5.59
CA ASN A 91 -11.28 -7.41 -6.99
C ASN A 91 -11.75 -8.61 -7.82
N LEU A 92 -11.15 -9.79 -7.64
CA LEU A 92 -11.61 -11.02 -8.29
C LEU A 92 -13.04 -11.37 -7.86
N TYR A 93 -13.33 -11.34 -6.56
CA TYR A 93 -14.67 -11.60 -6.05
C TYR A 93 -15.70 -10.65 -6.65
N ARG A 94 -15.38 -9.36 -6.72
CA ARG A 94 -16.26 -8.34 -7.31
C ARG A 94 -16.42 -8.51 -8.82
N TYR A 95 -15.41 -9.01 -9.54
CA TYR A 95 -15.50 -9.34 -10.97
C TYR A 95 -16.38 -10.57 -11.24
N TYR A 96 -16.38 -11.57 -10.35
CA TYR A 96 -17.22 -12.78 -10.50
C TYR A 96 -18.67 -12.60 -10.00
N MET A 97 -18.92 -11.60 -9.16
CA MET A 97 -20.25 -11.30 -8.61
C MET A 97 -21.06 -10.29 -9.42
N ASN A 98 -20.42 -9.53 -10.32
CA ASN A 98 -21.06 -8.63 -11.30
C ASN A 98 -21.09 -9.30 -12.68
#